data_AF-A0AA51XR76-F1
#
_entry.id   AF-A0AA51XR76-F1
#
_cell.length_a   1.000
_cell.length_b   1.000
_cell.length_c   1.000
_cell.angle_alpha   90.00
_cell.angle_beta   90.00
_cell.angle_gamma   90.00
#
_symmetry.space_group_name_H-M   'P 1'
#
loop_
_entity.id
_entity.type
_entity.pdbx_description
1 polymer ?
#
loop_
_entity_poly.entity_id
_entity_poly.type
_entity_poly.pdbx_seq_one_letter_code
_entity_poly.pdbx_strand_id
1 'polypeptide(L)'
;MEPFYFKSYNKLIGVACDLESLLAELECLNIYDRDAVNYHVLNGHISMWLEYMGMHDLAENLKNAKTPEDAIREIKSYKMSLKGHRNGMKPGRKKAMNKLNKN
;
A
#
# COMPACT_ATOMS: atom_id res chain seq x y z
N MET A 1 -9.55 -10.28 -9.80
CA MET A 1 -8.39 -10.24 -8.89
C MET A 1 -8.64 -11.24 -7.78
N GLU A 2 -7.63 -12.01 -7.39
CA GLU A 2 -7.78 -12.99 -6.32
C GLU A 2 -7.74 -12.29 -4.95
N PRO A 3 -8.67 -12.61 -4.02
CA PRO A 3 -8.67 -12.03 -2.69
C PRO A 3 -7.52 -12.58 -1.83
N PHE A 4 -7.07 -11.78 -0.88
CA PHE A 4 -6.20 -12.23 0.20
C PHE A 4 -7.03 -12.82 1.34
N TYR A 5 -6.70 -14.03 1.75
CA TYR A 5 -7.36 -14.72 2.86
C TYR A 5 -6.46 -14.70 4.09
N PHE A 6 -6.89 -13.98 5.14
CA PHE A 6 -6.24 -14.06 6.46
C PHE A 6 -6.61 -15.37 7.12
N LYS A 7 -5.62 -16.13 7.57
CA LYS A 7 -5.80 -17.42 8.23
C LYS A 7 -5.10 -17.42 9.58
N SER A 8 -5.81 -17.86 10.60
CA SER A 8 -5.24 -18.25 11.90
C SER A 8 -5.31 -19.77 11.96
N TYR A 9 -4.15 -20.44 11.83
CA TYR A 9 -4.07 -21.89 11.62
C TYR A 9 -4.92 -22.33 10.41
N ASN A 10 -5.94 -23.16 10.64
CA ASN A 10 -6.85 -23.66 9.60
C ASN A 10 -8.15 -22.86 9.50
N LYS A 11 -8.28 -21.75 10.23
CA LYS A 11 -9.49 -20.92 10.23
C LYS A 11 -9.28 -19.69 9.35
N LEU A 12 -10.23 -19.45 8.45
CA LEU A 12 -10.34 -18.17 7.76
C LEU A 12 -10.88 -17.13 8.76
N ILE A 13 -10.14 -16.03 8.96
CA ILE A 13 -10.46 -15.00 9.94
C ILE A 13 -10.72 -13.62 9.32
N GLY A 14 -10.40 -13.44 8.03
CA GLY A 14 -10.58 -12.17 7.33
C GLY A 14 -10.35 -12.32 5.83
N VAL A 15 -10.89 -11.40 5.04
CA VAL A 15 -10.79 -11.40 3.58
C VAL A 15 -10.56 -9.98 3.07
N ALA A 16 -9.56 -9.80 2.22
CA ALA A 16 -9.31 -8.53 1.54
C ALA A 16 -9.35 -8.70 0.03
N CYS A 17 -10.09 -7.83 -0.66
CA CYS A 17 -10.23 -7.84 -2.12
C CYS A 17 -9.47 -6.68 -2.79
N ASP A 18 -9.06 -5.70 -1.99
CA ASP A 18 -8.39 -4.48 -2.43
C ASP A 18 -7.55 -3.90 -1.27
N LEU A 19 -6.87 -2.78 -1.52
CA LEU A 19 -6.02 -2.13 -0.52
C LEU A 19 -6.81 -1.50 0.64
N GLU A 20 -8.07 -1.12 0.43
CA GLU A 20 -8.92 -0.55 1.46
C GLU A 20 -9.32 -1.62 2.47
N SER A 21 -9.86 -2.74 1.97
CA SER A 21 -10.20 -3.93 2.77
C SER A 21 -8.97 -4.57 3.41
N LEU A 22 -7.81 -4.62 2.73
CA LEU A 22 -6.57 -5.09 3.33
C LEU A 22 -6.20 -4.29 4.58
N LEU A 23 -6.26 -2.95 4.49
CA LEU A 23 -5.95 -2.09 5.63
C LEU A 23 -6.94 -2.28 6.78
N ALA A 24 -8.24 -2.33 6.47
CA ALA A 24 -9.29 -2.51 7.48
C ALA A 24 -9.15 -3.85 8.22
N GLU A 25 -8.91 -4.94 7.47
CA GLU A 25 -8.68 -6.27 8.05
C GLU A 25 -7.41 -6.31 8.90
N LEU A 26 -6.31 -5.69 8.45
CA LEU A 26 -5.08 -5.59 9.25
C LEU A 26 -5.31 -4.84 10.57
N GLU A 27 -6.01 -3.71 10.54
CA GLU A 27 -6.32 -2.95 11.75
C GLU A 27 -7.23 -3.72 12.70
N CYS A 28 -8.25 -4.39 12.18
CA CYS A 28 -9.16 -5.23 12.95
C CYS A 28 -8.39 -6.40 13.59
N LEU A 29 -7.71 -7.21 12.78
CA LEU A 29 -7.01 -8.40 13.24
C LEU A 29 -5.80 -8.06 14.12
N ASN A 30 -5.18 -6.89 13.99
CA ASN A 30 -4.12 -6.50 14.93
C ASN A 30 -4.65 -6.35 16.38
N ILE A 31 -5.94 -6.06 16.54
CA ILE A 31 -6.60 -6.00 17.85
C ILE A 31 -7.11 -7.39 18.27
N TYR A 32 -7.72 -8.15 17.35
CA TYR A 32 -8.40 -9.40 17.68
C TYR A 32 -7.51 -10.65 17.65
N ASP A 33 -6.57 -10.75 16.71
CA ASP A 33 -5.64 -11.89 16.52
C ASP A 33 -4.30 -11.39 15.93
N ARG A 34 -3.54 -10.71 16.79
CA ARG A 34 -2.26 -10.09 16.43
C ARG A 34 -1.24 -11.10 15.90
N ASP A 35 -1.25 -12.32 16.43
CA ASP A 35 -0.29 -13.36 16.06
C ASP A 35 -0.53 -13.84 14.62
N ALA A 36 -1.79 -13.98 14.20
CA ALA A 36 -2.11 -14.30 12.81
C ALA A 36 -1.64 -13.21 11.85
N VAL A 37 -1.83 -11.93 12.19
CA VAL A 37 -1.32 -10.81 11.38
C VAL A 37 0.20 -10.85 11.30
N ASN A 38 0.86 -11.00 12.44
CA ASN A 38 2.32 -11.03 12.51
C ASN A 38 2.89 -12.19 11.68
N TYR A 39 2.25 -13.36 11.73
CA TYR A 39 2.58 -14.50 10.88
C TYR A 39 2.51 -14.13 9.37
N HIS A 40 1.42 -13.52 8.92
CA HIS A 40 1.28 -13.12 7.51
C HIS A 40 2.28 -12.04 7.07
N VAL A 41 2.61 -11.09 7.96
CA VAL A 41 3.60 -10.04 7.70
C VAL A 41 5.00 -10.64 7.60
N LEU A 42 5.44 -11.38 8.63
CA LEU A 42 6.81 -11.90 8.71
C LEU A 42 7.14 -12.93 7.63
N ASN A 43 6.16 -13.72 7.18
CA ASN A 43 6.33 -14.68 6.09
C ASN A 43 6.18 -14.04 4.70
N GLY A 44 5.92 -12.74 4.61
CA GLY A 44 5.81 -12.04 3.32
C GLY A 44 4.57 -12.42 2.50
N HIS A 45 3.53 -12.97 3.13
CA HIS A 45 2.31 -13.36 2.42
C HIS A 45 1.61 -12.14 1.80
N ILE A 46 1.56 -11.04 2.56
CA ILE A 46 0.90 -9.81 2.12
C ILE A 46 1.71 -9.14 1.00
N SER A 47 3.04 -9.07 1.11
CA SER A 47 3.88 -8.50 0.06
C SER A 47 3.80 -9.32 -1.24
N MET A 48 3.78 -10.65 -1.16
CA MET A 48 3.58 -11.51 -2.33
C MET A 48 2.23 -11.28 -3.01
N TRP A 49 1.15 -11.12 -2.23
CA TRP A 49 -0.16 -10.81 -2.79
C TRP A 49 -0.18 -9.43 -3.48
N LEU A 50 0.43 -8.43 -2.86
CA LEU A 50 0.53 -7.09 -3.45
C LEU A 50 1.37 -7.06 -4.74
N GLU A 51 2.44 -7.84 -4.79
CA GLU A 51 3.24 -8.04 -5.99
C GLU A 51 2.39 -8.62 -7.13
N TYR A 52 1.60 -9.65 -6.85
CA TYR A 52 0.66 -10.24 -7.81
C TYR A 52 -0.40 -9.25 -8.30
N MET A 53 -0.81 -8.31 -7.43
CA MET A 53 -1.77 -7.26 -7.76
C MET A 53 -1.16 -6.09 -8.55
N GLY A 54 0.15 -6.13 -8.84
CA GLY A 54 0.88 -5.08 -9.56
C GLY A 54 1.29 -3.89 -8.69
N MET A 55 1.26 -4.03 -7.36
CA MET A 55 1.62 -2.99 -6.40
C MET A 55 3.08 -3.11 -5.94
N HIS A 56 4.00 -3.16 -6.91
CA HIS A 56 5.42 -3.49 -6.71
C HIS A 56 6.12 -2.64 -5.64
N ASP A 57 5.96 -1.31 -5.68
CA ASP A 57 6.62 -0.41 -4.72
C ASP A 57 6.16 -0.68 -3.27
N LEU A 58 4.86 -0.93 -3.08
CA LEU A 58 4.32 -1.25 -1.76
C LEU A 58 4.74 -2.65 -1.31
N ALA A 59 4.76 -3.62 -2.22
CA ALA A 59 5.21 -4.97 -1.93
C ALA A 59 6.67 -4.99 -1.45
N GLU A 60 7.55 -4.24 -2.12
CA GLU A 60 8.96 -4.12 -1.74
C GLU A 60 9.12 -3.47 -0.36
N ASN A 61 8.41 -2.37 -0.10
CA ASN A 61 8.44 -1.71 1.21
C ASN A 61 7.99 -2.67 2.34
N LEU A 62 6.94 -3.45 2.10
CA LEU A 62 6.40 -4.39 3.08
C LEU A 62 7.33 -5.56 3.40
N LYS A 63 8.28 -5.94 2.53
CA LYS A 63 9.29 -6.97 2.86
C LYS A 63 10.12 -6.63 4.09
N ASN A 64 10.26 -5.32 4.38
CA ASN A 64 11.03 -4.84 5.52
C ASN A 64 10.21 -4.74 6.81
N ALA A 65 8.87 -4.87 6.75
CA ALA A 65 8.02 -4.80 7.93
C ALA A 65 8.32 -5.96 8.90
N LYS A 66 8.52 -5.63 10.19
CA LYS A 66 8.80 -6.62 11.24
C LYS A 66 7.65 -6.78 12.23
N THR A 67 6.65 -5.92 12.13
CA THR A 67 5.48 -5.90 13.01
C THR A 67 4.21 -5.60 12.20
N PRO A 68 3.02 -5.99 12.71
CA PRO A 68 1.74 -5.56 12.15
C PRO A 68 1.64 -4.03 12.00
N GLU A 69 2.13 -3.30 13.00
CA GLU A 69 2.09 -1.84 13.02
C GLU A 69 2.95 -1.22 11.90
N ASP A 70 4.12 -1.81 11.61
CA ASP A 70 4.95 -1.39 10.47
C ASP A 70 4.19 -1.59 9.16
N ALA A 71 3.57 -2.76 8.97
CA ALA A 71 2.81 -3.06 7.75
C ALA A 71 1.63 -2.10 7.54
N ILE A 72 0.87 -1.83 8.61
CA ILE A 72 -0.24 -0.85 8.61
C ILE A 72 0.28 0.54 8.24
N ARG A 73 1.42 0.95 8.81
CA ARG A 73 2.04 2.26 8.53
C ARG A 73 2.48 2.39 7.07
N GLU A 74 3.10 1.35 6.50
CA GLU A 74 3.52 1.34 5.09
C GLU A 74 2.31 1.47 4.15
N ILE A 75 1.25 0.69 4.39
CA ILE A 75 0.03 0.73 3.57
C ILE A 75 -0.64 2.12 3.66
N LYS A 76 -0.74 2.70 4.86
CA LYS A 76 -1.28 4.06 5.03
C LYS A 76 -0.44 5.10 4.29
N SER A 77 0.88 5.02 4.40
CA SER A 77 1.81 5.96 3.76
C SER A 77 1.70 5.90 2.23
N TYR A 78 1.61 4.69 1.67
CA TYR A 78 1.38 4.48 0.24
C TYR A 78 0.05 5.04 -0.22
N LYS A 79 -1.04 4.83 0.53
CA LYS A 79 -2.36 5.43 0.19
C LYS A 79 -2.33 6.95 0.20
N MET A 80 -1.59 7.55 1.13
CA MET A 80 -1.41 9.00 1.18
C MET A 80 -0.64 9.53 -0.03
N SER A 81 0.40 8.82 -0.49
CA SER A 81 1.18 9.22 -1.66
C SER A 81 0.35 9.18 -2.97
N LEU A 82 -0.53 8.18 -3.11
CA LEU A 82 -1.49 8.09 -4.22
C LEU A 82 -2.48 9.26 -4.23
N LYS A 83 -2.96 9.69 -3.05
CA LYS A 83 -3.86 10.85 -2.90
C LYS A 83 -3.14 12.16 -3.22
N GLY A 84 -1.87 12.30 -2.82
CA GLY A 84 -1.04 13.46 -3.10
C GLY A 84 -0.77 13.67 -4.60
N HIS A 85 -0.65 12.59 -5.38
CA HIS A 85 -0.48 12.68 -6.84
C HIS A 85 -1.70 13.27 -7.57
N ARG A 86 -2.91 13.15 -7.00
CA ARG A 86 -4.13 13.72 -7.60
C ARG A 86 -4.23 15.24 -7.48
N ASN A 87 -3.51 15.86 -6.55
CA ASN A 87 -3.56 17.32 -6.30
C ASN A 87 -2.38 18.10 -6.89
N GLY A 88 -1.54 17.47 -7.74
CA GLY A 88 -0.24 17.99 -8.15
C GLY A 88 -0.08 18.46 -9.60
N MET A 89 -1.12 18.46 -10.44
CA MET A 89 -1.00 18.96 -11.82
C MET A 89 -1.03 20.50 -11.84
N LYS A 90 0.11 21.13 -11.53
CA LYS A 90 0.32 22.58 -11.75
C LYS A 90 0.31 22.82 -13.28
N PRO A 91 -0.46 23.80 -13.80
CA PRO A 91 -0.44 24.13 -15.22
C PRO A 91 0.95 24.66 -15.60
N GLY A 92 1.42 24.22 -16.77
CA GLY A 92 2.79 24.38 -17.24
C GLY A 92 3.34 25.80 -17.11
N ARG A 93 4.58 25.89 -16.61
CA ARG A 93 5.39 27.10 -16.66
C ARG A 93 5.67 27.41 -18.14
N LYS A 94 4.89 28.31 -18.75
CA LYS A 94 5.24 28.88 -20.06
C LYS A 94 6.62 29.55 -19.93
N LYS A 95 7.64 28.95 -20.53
CA LYS A 95 8.93 29.62 -20.78
C LYS A 95 8.64 30.75 -21.77
N ALA A 96 8.58 31.98 -21.29
CA ALA A 96 8.75 33.15 -22.13
C ALA A 96 10.22 33.16 -22.60
N MET A 97 10.48 32.64 -23.80
CA MET A 97 11.74 32.87 -24.50
C MET A 97 11.60 34.13 -25.35
N ASN A 98 12.46 35.09 -25.03
CA ASN A 98 12.80 36.27 -25.81
C ASN A 98 12.85 35.99 -27.33
N LYS A 99 12.27 36.90 -28.11
CA LYS A 99 12.85 37.27 -29.41
C LYS A 99 12.95 38.78 -29.50
N LEU A 100 14.21 39.25 -29.45
CA LEU A 100 14.63 40.47 -30.11
C LEU A 100 14.17 40.46 -31.57
N ASN A 101 13.78 41.63 -32.06
CA ASN A 101 14.05 42.15 -33.41
C ASN A 101 13.89 43.69 -33.27
N LYS A 102 14.95 44.51 -33.39
CA LYS A 102 15.49 45.05 -34.67
C LYS A 102 14.33 45.41 -35.61
N ASN A 103 13.95 46.68 -35.79
CA ASN A 103 14.73 47.81 -36.28
C ASN A 103 14.17 49.15 -35.79
#